data_AF-A0A2D5S4S0-F1
#
_entry.id   AF-A0A2D5S4S0-F1
#
_cell.length_a   1.000
_cell.length_b   1.000
_cell.length_c   1.000
_cell.angle_alpha   90.00
_cell.angle_beta   90.00
_cell.angle_gamma   90.00
#
_symmetry.space_group_name_H-M   'P 1'
#
loop_
_entity.id
_entity.type
_entity.pdbx_description
1 polymer ?
#
loop_
_entity_poly.entity_id
_entity_poly.type
_entity_poly.pdbx_seq_one_letter_code
_entity_poly.pdbx_strand_id
1 'polypeptide(L)'
;MNPSHSLAALGGFVLVATASAGGQDRTVGLIEGGPDASPGYTLFTPLNSTPTYLIDNDGNLVNSWMDTNPGGNSLYLLEDGSLLRCSDAGPAKGSVLIAGGDGSNVKRFDWDGNLVWNFSYNTPQHRLHHDIAPMPNGNVLMIAWEYKSAEEAIQAGRDPSALASDSLWPLHIIEVEPEGATGGNIVWSWHLWDHIVQDFDAT
;
A
#
# COMPACT_ATOMS: atom_id res chain seq x y z
N MET A 1 5.73 25.04 -92.47
CA MET A 1 7.00 25.66 -92.03
C MET A 1 7.10 25.45 -90.53
N ASN A 2 8.19 24.80 -90.09
CA ASN A 2 8.48 24.39 -88.71
C ASN A 2 8.99 25.59 -87.88
N PRO A 3 8.97 25.54 -86.53
CA PRO A 3 10.09 24.87 -85.88
C PRO A 3 9.71 23.91 -84.75
N SER A 4 10.49 22.83 -84.73
CA SER A 4 10.75 21.92 -83.63
C SER A 4 11.28 22.64 -82.39
N HIS A 5 10.74 22.32 -81.22
CA HIS A 5 11.50 22.36 -79.97
C HIS A 5 11.22 21.12 -79.13
N SER A 6 12.28 20.35 -78.96
CA SER A 6 12.44 19.26 -78.00
C SER A 6 12.28 19.80 -76.58
N LEU A 7 11.53 19.10 -75.72
CA LEU A 7 11.64 19.28 -74.28
C LEU A 7 11.69 17.91 -73.62
N ALA A 8 12.80 17.70 -72.91
CA ALA A 8 13.19 16.46 -72.25
C ALA A 8 12.21 16.07 -71.14
N ALA A 9 11.86 14.79 -71.09
CA ALA A 9 11.22 14.20 -69.92
C ALA A 9 12.25 14.09 -68.79
N LEU A 10 12.21 15.00 -67.82
CA LEU A 10 12.83 14.77 -66.51
C LEU A 10 11.90 13.89 -65.68
N GLY A 11 12.23 12.61 -65.57
CA GLY A 11 11.63 11.71 -64.59
C GLY A 11 12.03 12.15 -63.18
N GLY A 12 11.12 12.80 -62.47
CA GLY A 12 11.27 13.09 -61.04
C GLY A 12 11.07 11.82 -60.23
N PHE A 13 12.15 11.26 -59.71
CA PHE A 13 12.10 10.17 -58.74
C PHE A 13 11.68 10.78 -57.39
N VAL A 14 10.43 10.58 -56.98
CA VAL A 14 9.98 10.92 -55.63
C VAL A 14 10.53 9.85 -54.69
N LEU A 15 11.58 10.21 -53.96
CA LEU A 15 12.09 9.39 -52.86
C LEU A 15 11.11 9.51 -51.69
N VAL A 16 10.19 8.56 -51.55
CA VAL A 16 9.39 8.41 -50.34
C VAL A 16 10.30 7.83 -49.26
N ALA A 17 10.92 8.70 -48.47
CA ALA A 17 11.56 8.28 -47.23
C ALA A 17 10.45 7.92 -46.24
N THR A 18 10.16 6.64 -46.09
CA THR A 18 9.43 6.16 -44.91
C THR A 18 10.35 6.34 -43.71
N ALA A 19 10.15 7.44 -42.97
CA ALA A 19 10.63 7.50 -41.61
C ALA A 19 9.86 6.44 -40.83
N SER A 20 10.48 5.29 -40.59
CA SER A 20 10.06 4.42 -39.51
C SER A 20 10.25 5.22 -38.22
N ALA A 21 9.17 5.82 -37.73
CA ALA A 21 9.10 6.27 -36.36
C ALA A 21 9.30 5.02 -35.50
N GLY A 22 10.52 4.83 -35.00
CA GLY A 22 10.75 3.90 -33.91
C GLY A 22 9.88 4.40 -32.76
N GLY A 23 8.75 3.73 -32.53
CA GLY A 23 7.95 3.98 -31.34
C GLY A 23 8.89 3.81 -30.16
N GLN A 24 9.00 4.82 -29.30
CA GLN A 24 9.69 4.61 -28.04
C GLN A 24 8.90 3.52 -27.31
N ASP A 25 9.58 2.41 -27.00
CA ASP A 25 9.01 1.40 -26.12
C ASP A 25 8.62 2.11 -24.82
N ARG A 26 7.32 2.09 -24.48
CA ARG A 26 6.84 2.69 -23.25
C ARG A 26 7.45 1.93 -22.08
N THR A 27 8.41 2.55 -21.39
CA THR A 27 9.15 1.92 -20.27
C THR A 27 8.50 2.14 -18.91
N VAL A 28 7.50 3.03 -18.82
CA VAL A 28 6.77 3.38 -17.58
C VAL A 28 5.28 3.59 -17.85
N GLY A 29 4.46 3.41 -16.81
CA GLY A 29 2.99 3.44 -16.90
C GLY A 29 2.39 2.06 -17.17
N LEU A 30 1.12 2.00 -17.58
CA LEU A 30 0.55 0.77 -18.14
C LEU A 30 1.47 0.29 -19.27
N ILE A 31 1.61 -0.99 -19.56
CA ILE A 31 2.41 -1.47 -20.71
C ILE A 31 1.51 -2.31 -21.62
N GLU A 32 0.65 -3.11 -21.00
CA GLU A 32 -0.32 -3.97 -21.65
C GLU A 32 -1.71 -3.70 -21.04
N GLY A 33 -2.72 -3.60 -21.91
CA GLY A 33 -4.13 -3.52 -21.55
C GLY A 33 -4.94 -4.33 -22.55
N GLY A 34 -6.10 -4.84 -22.13
CA GLY A 34 -6.91 -5.73 -22.97
C GLY A 34 -8.37 -5.76 -22.57
N PRO A 35 -9.26 -6.28 -23.43
CA PRO A 35 -10.70 -6.32 -23.19
C PRO A 35 -11.09 -7.22 -22.00
N ASP A 36 -10.21 -8.12 -21.57
CA ASP A 36 -10.43 -9.01 -20.43
C ASP A 36 -10.06 -8.36 -19.08
N ALA A 37 -9.54 -7.12 -19.08
CA ALA A 37 -9.30 -6.38 -17.86
C ALA A 37 -10.63 -6.14 -17.12
N SER A 38 -10.62 -6.33 -15.80
CA SER A 38 -11.80 -6.04 -14.98
C SER A 38 -12.15 -4.55 -15.14
N PRO A 39 -13.45 -4.21 -15.33
CA PRO A 39 -13.85 -2.81 -15.43
C PRO A 39 -13.61 -2.09 -14.10
N GLY A 40 -13.21 -0.83 -14.16
CA GLY A 40 -13.06 0.02 -12.98
C GLY A 40 -11.72 0.76 -12.93
N TYR A 41 -11.22 0.91 -11.71
CA TYR A 41 -9.98 1.63 -11.41
C TYR A 41 -9.01 0.73 -10.65
N THR A 42 -7.72 1.02 -10.81
CA THR A 42 -6.66 0.39 -10.02
C THR A 42 -6.12 1.41 -9.01
N LEU A 43 -6.26 1.08 -7.73
CA LEU A 43 -5.72 1.87 -6.61
C LEU A 43 -4.46 1.18 -6.08
N PHE A 44 -3.34 1.91 -5.97
CA PHE A 44 -2.11 1.33 -5.46
C PHE A 44 -1.15 2.38 -4.88
N THR A 45 -0.38 1.94 -3.90
CA THR A 45 0.81 2.64 -3.39
C THR A 45 2.03 1.78 -3.70
N PRO A 46 3.00 2.25 -4.51
CA PRO A 46 4.24 1.53 -4.68
C PRO A 46 4.92 1.33 -3.32
N LEU A 47 5.41 0.11 -3.06
CA LEU A 47 6.10 -0.20 -1.81
C LEU A 47 7.25 0.77 -1.56
N ASN A 48 7.46 1.12 -0.29
CA ASN A 48 8.49 2.08 0.15
C ASN A 48 8.39 3.47 -0.51
N SER A 49 7.20 3.85 -0.98
CA SER A 49 6.95 5.14 -1.62
C SER A 49 5.84 5.92 -0.91
N THR A 50 5.88 7.24 -1.00
CA THR A 50 4.90 8.15 -0.41
C THR A 50 3.62 8.38 -1.23
N PRO A 51 3.61 8.38 -2.58
CA PRO A 51 2.40 8.62 -3.35
C PRO A 51 1.49 7.40 -3.41
N THR A 52 0.18 7.65 -3.45
CA THR A 52 -0.85 6.67 -3.81
C THR A 52 -1.53 7.13 -5.07
N TYR A 53 -1.78 6.20 -5.99
CA TYR A 53 -2.36 6.49 -7.30
C TYR A 53 -3.68 5.75 -7.48
N LEU A 54 -4.63 6.43 -8.12
CA LEU A 54 -5.82 5.84 -8.71
C LEU A 54 -5.72 6.05 -10.22
N ILE A 55 -5.72 4.96 -10.98
CA ILE A 55 -5.66 4.99 -12.45
C ILE A 55 -6.87 4.29 -13.06
N ASP A 56 -7.26 4.71 -14.26
CA ASP A 56 -8.21 3.97 -15.09
C ASP A 56 -7.53 2.83 -15.87
N ASN A 57 -8.33 2.04 -16.59
CA ASN A 57 -7.85 0.91 -17.39
C ASN A 57 -7.04 1.32 -18.64
N ASP A 58 -7.06 2.60 -19.03
CA ASP A 58 -6.21 3.15 -20.09
C ASP A 58 -4.84 3.61 -19.54
N GLY A 59 -4.68 3.58 -18.21
CA GLY A 59 -3.50 4.02 -17.49
C GLY A 59 -3.45 5.53 -17.29
N ASN A 60 -4.56 6.25 -17.47
CA ASN A 60 -4.64 7.66 -17.14
C ASN A 60 -4.74 7.83 -15.62
N LEU A 61 -4.08 8.88 -15.12
CA LEU A 61 -4.20 9.26 -13.73
C LEU A 61 -5.60 9.85 -13.46
N VAL A 62 -6.32 9.24 -12.54
CA VAL A 62 -7.64 9.71 -12.09
C VAL A 62 -7.48 10.59 -10.84
N ASN A 63 -6.71 10.12 -9.87
CA ASN A 63 -6.34 10.90 -8.69
C ASN A 63 -5.01 10.42 -8.08
N SER A 64 -4.40 11.25 -7.25
CA SER A 64 -3.23 10.88 -6.45
C SER A 64 -3.22 11.58 -5.10
N TRP A 65 -2.76 10.87 -4.08
CA TRP A 65 -2.57 11.38 -2.73
C TRP A 65 -1.09 11.33 -2.36
N MET A 66 -0.61 12.33 -1.63
CA MET A 66 0.77 12.40 -1.15
C MET A 66 0.80 12.36 0.38
N ASP A 67 1.49 11.36 0.93
CA ASP A 67 1.81 11.28 2.35
C ASP A 67 3.24 11.78 2.58
N THR A 68 3.56 12.20 3.80
CA THR A 68 4.94 12.45 4.24
C THR A 68 5.70 11.16 4.55
N ASN A 69 4.99 10.06 4.75
CA ASN A 69 5.52 8.76 5.11
C ASN A 69 5.29 7.72 4.00
N PRO A 70 6.19 6.74 3.83
CA PRO A 70 5.94 5.57 2.99
C PRO A 70 4.60 4.89 3.28
N GLY A 71 3.97 4.34 2.23
CA GLY A 71 2.78 3.52 2.39
C GLY A 71 3.06 2.23 3.12
N GLY A 72 2.09 1.82 3.93
CA GLY A 72 1.99 0.44 4.38
C GLY A 72 1.26 -0.43 3.36
N ASN A 73 1.03 -1.68 3.71
CA ASN A 73 0.63 -2.71 2.76
C ASN A 73 -0.84 -2.66 2.30
N SER A 74 -1.72 -1.94 3.01
CA SER A 74 -3.16 -1.93 2.72
C SER A 74 -3.72 -0.52 2.55
N LEU A 75 -4.66 -0.40 1.61
CA LEU A 75 -5.34 0.84 1.28
C LEU A 75 -6.72 0.57 0.67
N TYR A 76 -7.63 1.52 0.87
CA TYR A 76 -9.01 1.48 0.43
C TYR A 76 -9.43 2.84 -0.12
N LEU A 77 -10.14 2.82 -1.24
CA LEU A 77 -10.96 3.95 -1.67
C LEU A 77 -12.33 3.77 -1.01
N LEU A 78 -12.72 4.71 -0.17
CA LEU A 78 -13.99 4.66 0.56
C LEU A 78 -15.15 5.17 -0.32
N GLU A 79 -16.39 4.89 0.10
CA GLU A 79 -17.60 5.26 -0.66
C GLU A 79 -17.75 6.77 -0.88
N ASP A 80 -17.17 7.59 0.00
CA ASP A 80 -17.16 9.05 -0.13
C ASP A 80 -16.00 9.57 -1.01
N GLY A 81 -15.23 8.68 -1.61
CA GLY A 81 -14.07 9.00 -2.45
C GLY A 81 -12.78 9.26 -1.66
N SER A 82 -12.82 9.25 -0.32
CA SER A 82 -11.60 9.43 0.48
C SER A 82 -10.71 8.19 0.42
N LEU A 83 -9.40 8.42 0.54
CA LEU A 83 -8.39 7.36 0.64
C LEU A 83 -8.17 7.02 2.12
N LEU A 84 -8.34 5.75 2.49
CA LEU A 84 -7.85 5.19 3.75
C LEU A 84 -6.61 4.36 3.46
N ARG A 85 -5.49 4.60 4.14
CA ARG A 85 -4.25 3.86 3.89
C ARG A 85 -3.44 3.60 5.16
N CYS A 86 -2.72 2.48 5.16
CA CYS A 86 -1.60 2.27 6.05
C CYS A 86 -0.44 3.21 5.68
N SER A 87 0.34 3.59 6.70
CA SER A 87 1.46 4.52 6.61
C SER A 87 2.53 4.09 7.60
N ASP A 88 3.80 4.18 7.22
CA ASP A 88 4.93 3.78 8.06
C ASP A 88 5.95 4.91 8.23
N ALA A 89 5.97 5.51 9.41
CA ALA A 89 6.97 6.49 9.84
C ALA A 89 8.23 5.84 10.43
N GLY A 90 8.30 4.51 10.40
CA GLY A 90 9.30 3.71 11.11
C GLY A 90 8.87 3.39 12.55
N PRO A 91 9.66 2.54 13.24
CA PRO A 91 9.34 2.09 14.59
C PRO A 91 9.41 3.23 15.60
N ALA A 92 8.56 3.16 16.62
CA ALA A 92 8.68 4.03 17.78
C ALA A 92 10.05 3.85 18.45
N LYS A 93 10.55 4.92 19.07
CA LYS A 93 11.83 4.88 19.80
C LYS A 93 11.82 3.77 20.85
N GLY A 94 12.80 2.86 20.77
CA GLY A 94 12.94 1.74 21.70
C GLY A 94 12.06 0.53 21.38
N SER A 95 11.30 0.56 20.27
CA SER A 95 10.58 -0.61 19.79
C SER A 95 11.53 -1.58 19.09
N VAL A 96 11.34 -2.87 19.37
CA VAL A 96 12.03 -3.96 18.67
C VAL A 96 11.17 -4.57 17.56
N LEU A 97 9.90 -4.16 17.45
CA LEU A 97 8.90 -4.68 16.51
C LEU A 97 9.21 -4.23 15.08
N ILE A 98 10.21 -4.85 14.45
CA ILE A 98 10.75 -4.47 13.12
C ILE A 98 10.83 -5.73 12.25
N ALA A 99 9.89 -5.85 11.32
CA ALA A 99 9.82 -6.92 10.33
C ALA A 99 8.99 -6.46 9.13
N GLY A 100 8.99 -7.25 8.05
CA GLY A 100 8.19 -6.93 6.86
C GLY A 100 6.70 -6.86 7.16
N GLY A 101 6.02 -5.92 6.49
CA GLY A 101 4.59 -5.65 6.70
C GLY A 101 4.30 -4.79 7.92
N ASP A 102 5.33 -4.14 8.47
CA ASP A 102 5.18 -3.17 9.52
C ASP A 102 4.48 -1.88 9.03
N GLY A 103 3.76 -1.27 9.97
CA GLY A 103 3.16 0.04 9.81
C GLY A 103 3.31 0.86 11.08
N SER A 104 2.89 2.10 11.05
CA SER A 104 2.85 2.95 12.25
C SER A 104 1.51 3.66 12.42
N ASN A 105 0.89 4.01 11.29
CA ASN A 105 -0.32 4.81 11.26
C ASN A 105 -1.33 4.27 10.25
N VAL A 106 -2.60 4.56 10.51
CA VAL A 106 -3.66 4.56 9.50
C VAL A 106 -4.07 6.00 9.28
N LYS A 107 -4.11 6.42 8.02
CA LYS A 107 -4.44 7.79 7.64
C LYS A 107 -5.60 7.81 6.66
N ARG A 108 -6.43 8.85 6.76
CA ARG A 108 -7.48 9.15 5.80
C ARG A 108 -7.21 10.48 5.13
N PHE A 109 -7.21 10.50 3.81
CA PHE A 109 -7.11 11.70 3.01
C PHE A 109 -8.42 11.91 2.26
N ASP A 110 -8.93 13.13 2.22
CA ASP A 110 -10.07 13.45 1.35
C ASP A 110 -9.69 13.38 -0.14
N TRP A 111 -10.66 13.57 -1.02
CA TRP A 111 -10.44 13.52 -2.47
C TRP A 111 -9.39 14.52 -2.95
N ASP A 112 -9.32 15.70 -2.35
CA ASP A 112 -8.41 16.79 -2.73
C ASP A 112 -6.98 16.60 -2.17
N GLY A 113 -6.74 15.55 -1.41
CA GLY A 113 -5.43 15.22 -0.85
C GLY A 113 -5.19 15.78 0.55
N ASN A 114 -6.19 16.36 1.22
CA ASN A 114 -6.03 16.84 2.58
C ASN A 114 -6.08 15.68 3.57
N LEU A 115 -5.14 15.64 4.52
CA LEU A 115 -5.19 14.70 5.64
C LEU A 115 -6.36 15.09 6.56
N VAL A 116 -7.38 14.23 6.65
CA VAL A 116 -8.58 14.47 7.46
C VAL A 116 -8.62 13.61 8.72
N TRP A 117 -7.85 12.52 8.77
CA TRP A 117 -7.71 11.71 9.98
C TRP A 117 -6.38 10.97 10.01
N ASN A 118 -5.81 10.81 11.21
CA ASN A 118 -4.57 10.07 11.45
C ASN A 118 -4.65 9.34 12.79
N PHE A 119 -4.47 8.03 12.79
CA PHE A 119 -4.35 7.22 14.00
C PHE A 119 -2.97 6.58 14.04
N SER A 120 -2.31 6.65 15.20
CA SER A 120 -0.98 6.06 15.43
C SER A 120 -1.11 4.91 16.41
N TYR A 121 -0.58 3.75 16.05
CA TYR A 121 -0.51 2.60 16.94
C TYR A 121 0.89 1.98 16.85
N ASN A 122 1.85 2.73 17.38
CA ASN A 122 3.28 2.49 17.26
C ASN A 122 3.97 2.87 18.57
N THR A 123 4.28 1.86 19.38
CA THR A 123 4.98 1.97 20.67
C THR A 123 5.98 0.83 20.80
N PRO A 124 6.80 0.79 21.86
CA PRO A 124 7.61 -0.40 22.14
C PRO A 124 6.78 -1.66 22.46
N GLN A 125 5.52 -1.50 22.85
CA GLN A 125 4.63 -2.60 23.25
C GLN A 125 3.77 -3.12 22.10
N HIS A 126 3.49 -2.30 21.08
CA HIS A 126 2.65 -2.70 19.95
C HIS A 126 2.99 -1.90 18.69
N ARG A 127 2.73 -2.50 17.53
CA ARG A 127 2.93 -1.84 16.23
C ARG A 127 1.93 -2.36 15.21
N LEU A 128 1.34 -1.47 14.41
CA LEU A 128 0.50 -1.88 13.28
C LEU A 128 1.25 -2.87 12.37
N HIS A 129 0.51 -3.86 11.92
CA HIS A 129 0.92 -4.80 10.91
C HIS A 129 0.14 -4.49 9.62
N HIS A 130 0.27 -5.31 8.60
CA HIS A 130 0.06 -4.88 7.22
C HIS A 130 -1.39 -4.55 6.79
N ASP A 131 -2.42 -4.90 7.57
CA ASP A 131 -3.81 -4.90 7.10
C ASP A 131 -4.76 -4.05 7.94
N ILE A 132 -5.79 -3.54 7.26
CA ILE A 132 -6.89 -2.76 7.82
C ILE A 132 -8.20 -3.14 7.13
N ALA A 133 -9.33 -2.94 7.80
CA ALA A 133 -10.64 -3.05 7.18
C ALA A 133 -11.54 -1.89 7.62
N PRO A 134 -12.01 -1.02 6.70
CA PRO A 134 -13.05 -0.05 7.02
C PRO A 134 -14.37 -0.77 7.29
N MET A 135 -15.08 -0.35 8.34
CA MET A 135 -16.30 -1.00 8.81
C MET A 135 -17.54 -0.15 8.48
N PRO A 136 -18.73 -0.78 8.30
CA PRO A 136 -19.96 -0.03 7.99
C PRO A 136 -20.39 1.00 9.04
N ASN A 137 -19.95 0.85 10.29
CA ASN A 137 -20.18 1.80 11.38
C ASN A 137 -19.23 3.00 11.35
N GLY A 138 -18.28 3.06 10.41
CA GLY A 138 -17.24 4.10 10.32
C GLY A 138 -15.97 3.77 11.11
N ASN A 139 -15.93 2.66 11.83
CA ASN A 139 -14.73 2.20 12.52
C ASN A 139 -13.73 1.59 11.53
N VAL A 140 -12.52 1.34 12.02
CA VAL A 140 -11.48 0.65 11.26
C VAL A 140 -10.94 -0.50 12.10
N LEU A 141 -11.01 -1.72 11.58
CA LEU A 141 -10.27 -2.85 12.12
C LEU A 141 -8.82 -2.75 11.66
N MET A 142 -7.88 -3.05 12.56
CA MET A 142 -6.46 -3.03 12.26
C MET A 142 -5.81 -4.25 12.91
N ILE A 143 -4.88 -4.87 12.19
CA ILE A 143 -3.99 -5.88 12.77
C ILE A 143 -2.73 -5.23 13.33
N ALA A 144 -2.23 -5.74 14.44
CA ALA A 144 -1.01 -5.25 15.06
C ALA A 144 -0.26 -6.37 15.76
N TRP A 145 1.04 -6.20 15.91
CA TRP A 145 1.84 -6.98 16.84
C TRP A 145 1.71 -6.44 18.26
N GLU A 146 1.75 -7.34 19.24
CA GLU A 146 2.07 -7.01 20.63
C GLU A 146 3.40 -7.64 21.05
N TYR A 147 4.16 -6.94 21.87
CA TYR A 147 5.41 -7.45 22.43
C TYR A 147 5.12 -8.41 23.60
N LYS A 148 5.76 -9.59 23.58
CA LYS A 148 5.92 -10.48 24.72
C LYS A 148 7.40 -10.77 24.94
N SER A 149 7.88 -10.71 26.18
CA SER A 149 9.25 -11.11 26.50
C SER A 149 9.44 -12.62 26.32
N ALA A 150 10.70 -13.06 26.23
CA ALA A 150 11.01 -14.49 26.24
C ALA A 150 10.46 -15.19 27.49
N GLU A 151 10.55 -14.56 28.66
CA GLU A 151 9.99 -15.10 29.91
C GLU A 151 8.47 -15.27 29.84
N GLU A 152 7.75 -14.27 29.31
CA GLU A 152 6.29 -14.36 29.11
C GLU A 152 5.95 -15.48 28.12
N ALA A 153 6.70 -15.59 27.02
CA ALA A 153 6.57 -16.67 26.04
C ALA A 153 6.75 -18.05 26.66
N ILE A 154 7.83 -18.26 27.42
CA ILE A 154 8.13 -19.55 28.05
C ILE A 154 7.09 -19.89 29.13
N GLN A 155 6.66 -18.91 29.93
CA GLN A 155 5.60 -19.10 30.93
C GLN A 155 4.25 -19.45 30.29
N ALA A 156 3.99 -18.93 29.09
CA ALA A 156 2.82 -19.28 28.29
C ALA A 156 2.97 -20.60 27.51
N GLY A 157 4.05 -21.37 27.76
CA GLY A 157 4.25 -22.71 27.18
C GLY A 157 5.00 -22.73 25.85
N ARG A 158 5.71 -21.67 25.49
CA ARG A 158 6.60 -21.69 24.31
C ARG A 158 7.85 -22.52 24.60
N ASP A 159 8.15 -23.48 23.72
CA ASP A 159 9.45 -24.19 23.74
C ASP A 159 10.63 -23.19 23.66
N PRO A 160 11.49 -23.13 24.69
CA PRO A 160 12.64 -22.24 24.72
C PRO A 160 13.61 -22.45 23.54
N SER A 161 13.75 -23.67 23.05
CA SER A 161 14.67 -24.01 21.95
C SER A 161 14.25 -23.45 20.60
N ALA A 162 12.95 -23.12 20.46
CA ALA A 162 12.36 -22.62 19.23
C ALA A 162 12.07 -21.10 19.30
N LEU A 163 12.39 -20.43 20.41
CA LEU A 163 12.44 -18.97 20.47
C LEU A 163 13.71 -18.47 19.76
N ALA A 164 13.54 -17.97 18.54
CA ALA A 164 14.64 -17.45 17.72
C ALA A 164 15.16 -16.07 18.18
N SER A 165 14.46 -15.41 19.10
CA SER A 165 14.81 -14.10 19.65
C SER A 165 14.38 -13.98 21.11
N ASP A 166 14.83 -12.94 21.80
CA ASP A 166 14.48 -12.65 23.20
C ASP A 166 13.04 -12.13 23.38
N SER A 167 12.19 -12.29 22.36
CA SER A 167 10.79 -11.90 22.38
C SER A 167 9.94 -12.70 21.39
N LEU A 168 8.63 -12.65 21.60
CA LEU A 168 7.62 -13.12 20.67
C LEU A 168 6.65 -11.97 20.36
N TRP A 169 6.22 -11.86 19.10
CA TRP A 169 5.30 -10.81 18.66
C TRP A 169 3.98 -11.39 18.15
N PRO A 170 3.09 -11.86 19.04
CA PRO A 170 1.76 -12.33 18.64
C PRO A 170 0.97 -11.23 17.93
N LEU A 171 0.03 -11.64 17.09
CA LEU A 171 -0.92 -10.72 16.48
C LEU A 171 -2.11 -10.46 17.40
N HIS A 172 -2.62 -9.25 17.34
CA HIS A 172 -3.94 -8.90 17.83
C HIS A 172 -4.67 -8.04 16.80
N ILE A 173 -5.97 -7.88 17.03
CA ILE A 173 -6.86 -7.05 16.24
C ILE A 173 -7.42 -5.97 17.16
N ILE A 174 -7.47 -4.73 16.68
CA ILE A 174 -8.16 -3.62 17.35
C ILE A 174 -9.24 -3.07 16.43
N GLU A 175 -10.38 -2.69 17.00
CA GLU A 175 -11.40 -1.87 16.35
C GLU A 175 -11.30 -0.45 16.87
N VAL A 176 -11.03 0.49 15.96
CA VAL A 176 -10.84 1.90 16.29
C VAL A 176 -12.01 2.71 15.78
N GLU A 177 -12.67 3.44 16.68
CA GLU A 177 -13.59 4.53 16.38
C GLU A 177 -12.79 5.82 16.16
N PRO A 178 -12.77 6.40 14.94
CA PRO A 178 -12.05 7.65 14.67
C PRO A 178 -12.56 8.82 15.53
N GLU A 179 -11.65 9.59 16.12
CA GLU A 179 -11.98 10.80 16.87
C GLU A 179 -11.19 12.02 16.34
N GLY A 180 -11.92 13.07 15.96
CA GLY A 180 -11.33 14.31 15.44
C GLY A 180 -10.44 14.07 14.21
N ALA A 181 -9.43 14.94 14.05
CA ALA A 181 -8.43 14.81 12.98
C ALA A 181 -7.24 13.90 13.35
N THR A 182 -7.08 13.58 14.63
CA THR A 182 -5.99 12.72 15.12
C THR A 182 -6.44 11.92 16.33
N GLY A 183 -6.26 10.61 16.27
CA GLY A 183 -6.61 9.69 17.35
C GLY A 183 -7.90 8.91 17.10
N GLY A 184 -8.40 8.30 18.16
CA GLY A 184 -9.56 7.43 18.11
C GLY A 184 -9.62 6.53 19.34
N ASN A 185 -10.79 5.99 19.60
CA ASN A 185 -11.05 5.10 20.71
C ASN A 185 -10.92 3.65 20.24
N ILE A 186 -10.11 2.85 20.94
CA ILE A 186 -10.14 1.40 20.76
C ILE A 186 -11.39 0.89 21.48
N VAL A 187 -12.42 0.55 20.73
CA VAL A 187 -13.73 0.13 21.28
C VAL A 187 -13.85 -1.38 21.45
N TRP A 188 -12.97 -2.13 20.79
CA TRP A 188 -12.88 -3.58 20.90
C TRP A 188 -11.47 -4.05 20.56
N SER A 189 -11.04 -5.16 21.15
CA SER A 189 -9.81 -5.84 20.77
C SER A 189 -9.95 -7.36 20.90
N TRP A 190 -9.10 -8.07 20.16
CA TRP A 190 -8.92 -9.51 20.26
C TRP A 190 -7.45 -9.85 20.17
N HIS A 191 -6.96 -10.65 21.11
CA HIS A 191 -5.53 -10.98 21.23
C HIS A 191 -5.32 -12.46 20.97
N LEU A 192 -4.48 -12.82 19.98
CA LEU A 192 -4.12 -14.23 19.73
C LEU A 192 -3.58 -14.89 21.01
N TRP A 193 -2.87 -14.11 21.81
CA TRP A 193 -2.28 -14.51 23.08
C TRP A 193 -3.29 -15.15 24.07
N ASP A 194 -4.54 -14.72 24.05
CA ASP A 194 -5.57 -15.26 24.96
C ASP A 194 -6.19 -16.57 24.45
N HIS A 195 -5.82 -16.99 23.25
CA HIS A 195 -6.39 -18.13 22.53
C HIS A 195 -5.35 -19.16 22.10
N ILE A 196 -4.11 -19.03 22.56
CA ILE A 196 -3.10 -20.08 22.41
C ILE A 196 -3.22 -21.06 23.58
N VAL A 197 -3.29 -22.34 23.24
CA VAL A 197 -2.97 -23.42 24.18
C VAL A 197 -1.57 -23.87 23.81
N GLN A 198 -0.58 -23.60 24.65
CA GLN A 198 0.74 -24.20 24.50
C GLN A 198 1.02 -25.06 25.73
N ASP A 199 0.82 -26.36 25.58
CA ASP A 199 1.35 -27.34 26.50
C ASP A 199 2.72 -27.76 25.98
N PHE A 200 3.78 -27.10 26.46
CA PHE A 200 5.13 -27.58 26.18
C PHE A 200 5.37 -28.89 26.94
N ASP A 201 5.42 -30.00 26.21
CA ASP A 201 5.86 -31.28 26.74
C ASP A 201 7.38 -31.41 26.59
N ALA A 202 8.07 -31.58 27.71
CA ALA A 202 9.52 -31.72 27.75
C ALA A 202 9.99 -33.19 27.61
N THR A 203 9.07 -34.14 27.37
CA THR A 203 9.32 -35.59 27.38
C THR A 203 9.41 -36.25 26.01
#